data_AF-A0A929EYM1-F1
#
_entry.id   AF-A0A929EYM1-F1
#
_cell.length_a   1.000
_cell.length_b   1.000
_cell.length_c   1.000
_cell.angle_alpha   90.00
_cell.angle_beta   90.00
_cell.angle_gamma   90.00
#
_symmetry.space_group_name_H-M   'P 1'
#
loop_
_entity.id
_entity.type
_entity.pdbx_description
1 polymer ?
#
loop_
_entity_poly.entity_id
_entity_poly.type
_entity_poly.pdbx_seq_one_letter_code
_entity_poly.pdbx_strand_id
1 'polypeptide(L)'
;MDELTPLEKWSYAVGNIPFAVKDVAFTSFVVFYYTQVQGLSGTMTGLAMFIALSWDAVTDPVVGSWCDTVRSRWGRRHPLLLLGGIPTAGLCFALFAPPQGLDETGIFLWLLGTAILLRT
;
A
#
# COMPACT_ATOMS: atom_id res chain seq x y z
N MET A 1 21.38 -10.56 23.19
CA MET A 1 20.44 -9.69 22.48
C MET A 1 20.30 -8.47 23.35
N ASP A 2 20.89 -7.35 22.96
CA ASP A 2 20.80 -6.12 23.75
C ASP A 2 19.33 -5.71 23.87
N GLU A 3 18.88 -5.42 25.09
CA GLU A 3 17.50 -5.02 25.33
C GLU A 3 17.26 -3.62 24.75
N LEU A 4 16.27 -3.49 23.87
CA LEU A 4 15.87 -2.20 23.30
C LEU A 4 15.44 -1.25 24.42
N THR A 5 15.97 -0.03 24.38
CA THR A 5 15.60 1.03 25.31
C THR A 5 14.11 1.37 25.16
N PRO A 6 13.46 1.91 26.20
CA PRO A 6 12.07 2.34 26.12
C PRO A 6 11.80 3.34 24.99
N LEU A 7 12.76 4.24 24.70
CA LEU A 7 12.67 5.22 23.63
C LEU A 7 12.67 4.57 22.24
N GLU A 8 13.50 3.55 22.03
CA GLU A 8 13.55 2.80 20.77
C GLU A 8 12.23 2.07 20.54
N LYS A 9 11.68 1.41 21.57
CA LYS A 9 10.38 0.73 21.51
C LYS A 9 9.26 1.70 21.11
N TRP A 10 9.23 2.88 21.72
CA TRP A 10 8.27 3.94 21.35
C TRP A 10 8.47 4.46 19.94
N SER A 11 9.72 4.63 19.50
CA SER A 11 10.03 5.08 18.14
C SER A 11 9.54 4.10 17.09
N TYR A 12 9.71 2.79 17.32
CA TYR A 12 9.15 1.74 16.46
C TYR A 12 7.62 1.76 16.45
N ALA A 13 6.99 1.93 17.61
CA ALA A 13 5.53 2.00 17.71
C ALA A 13 4.97 3.19 16.91
N VAL A 14 5.54 4.38 17.08
CA VAL A 14 5.13 5.59 16.34
C VAL A 14 5.36 5.42 14.84
N GLY A 15 6.48 4.80 14.44
CA GLY A 15 6.78 4.53 13.03
C GLY A 15 5.79 3.56 12.36
N ASN A 16 5.10 2.70 13.12
CA ASN A 16 4.12 1.76 12.59
C ASN A 16 2.72 2.36 12.37
N ILE A 17 2.42 3.50 13.01
CA ILE A 17 1.08 4.13 12.93
C ILE A 17 0.68 4.45 11.48
N PRO A 18 1.51 5.12 10.66
CA PRO A 18 1.13 5.46 9.29
C PRO A 18 0.86 4.24 8.42
N PHE A 19 1.64 3.17 8.61
CA PHE A 19 1.46 1.90 7.92
C PHE A 19 0.11 1.27 8.27
N ALA A 20 -0.22 1.19 9.56
CA ALA A 20 -1.49 0.65 10.03
C ALA A 20 -2.70 1.46 9.53
N VAL A 21 -2.60 2.79 9.55
CA VAL A 21 -3.67 3.67 9.04
C VAL A 21 -3.87 3.46 7.54
N LYS A 22 -2.79 3.44 6.75
CA LYS A 22 -2.83 3.13 5.31
C LYS A 22 -3.51 1.79 5.07
N ASP A 23 -3.17 0.78 5.85
CA ASP A 23 -3.67 -0.58 5.64
C ASP A 23 -5.18 -0.70 5.92
N VAL A 24 -5.65 -0.09 7.00
CA VAL A 24 -7.10 -0.01 7.30
C VAL A 24 -7.84 0.80 6.24
N ALA A 25 -7.28 1.94 5.81
CA ALA A 25 -7.87 2.74 4.74
C ALA A 25 -7.97 1.95 3.44
N PHE A 26 -6.93 1.19 3.09
CA PHE A 26 -6.93 0.38 1.88
C PHE A 26 -7.97 -0.74 1.93
N THR A 27 -8.04 -1.47 3.04
CA THR A 27 -8.86 -2.69 3.14
C THR A 27 -10.34 -2.38 3.31
N SER A 28 -10.67 -1.34 4.08
CA SER A 28 -12.06 -1.01 4.42
C SER A 28 -12.58 0.20 3.66
N PHE A 29 -11.79 1.27 3.54
CA PHE A 29 -12.28 2.55 3.03
C PHE A 29 -12.30 2.62 1.49
N VAL A 30 -11.38 1.95 0.80
CA VAL A 30 -11.35 1.91 -0.69
C VAL A 30 -12.64 1.33 -1.25
N VAL A 31 -13.13 0.22 -0.70
CA VAL A 31 -14.38 -0.42 -1.17
C VAL A 31 -15.56 0.54 -1.01
N PHE A 32 -15.65 1.20 0.15
CA PHE A 32 -16.67 2.21 0.39
C PHE A 32 -16.55 3.38 -0.59
N TYR A 33 -15.37 3.95 -0.76
CA TYR A 33 -15.13 5.10 -1.63
C TYR A 33 -15.49 4.80 -3.09
N TYR A 34 -15.03 3.68 -3.65
CA TYR A 34 -15.28 3.36 -5.04
C TYR A 34 -16.74 2.96 -5.30
N THR A 35 -17.42 2.32 -4.35
CA THR A 35 -18.83 1.94 -4.53
C THR A 35 -19.80 3.09 -4.26
N GLN A 36 -19.59 3.85 -3.18
CA GLN A 36 -20.55 4.87 -2.72
C GLN A 36 -20.27 6.27 -3.28
N VAL A 37 -18.99 6.61 -3.51
CA VAL A 37 -18.61 7.95 -3.99
C VAL A 37 -18.40 7.96 -5.50
N GLN A 38 -17.68 6.97 -6.04
CA GLN A 38 -17.42 6.86 -7.48
C GLN A 38 -18.50 6.09 -8.25
N GLY A 39 -19.42 5.41 -7.55
CA GLY A 39 -20.52 4.68 -8.17
C GLY A 39 -20.11 3.42 -8.93
N LEU A 40 -18.90 2.89 -8.69
CA LEU A 40 -18.43 1.65 -9.30
C LEU A 40 -19.21 0.46 -8.72
N SER A 41 -19.56 -0.51 -9.57
CA SER A 41 -20.26 -1.70 -9.08
C SER A 41 -19.44 -2.44 -8.00
N GLY A 42 -20.13 -2.97 -7.00
CA GLY A 42 -19.51 -3.72 -5.90
C GLY A 42 -18.73 -4.95 -6.40
N THR A 43 -19.24 -5.60 -7.46
CA THR A 43 -18.58 -6.74 -8.10
C THR A 43 -17.24 -6.36 -8.72
N MET A 44 -17.18 -5.23 -9.47
CA MET A 44 -15.93 -4.77 -10.08
C MET A 44 -14.94 -4.30 -9.01
N THR A 45 -15.41 -3.57 -8.00
CA THR A 45 -14.57 -3.13 -6.88
C THR A 45 -13.98 -4.33 -6.13
N GLY A 46 -14.80 -5.34 -5.81
CA GLY A 46 -14.36 -6.56 -5.15
C GLY A 46 -13.37 -7.36 -6.01
N LEU A 47 -13.60 -7.45 -7.32
CA LEU A 47 -12.69 -8.11 -8.25
C LEU A 47 -11.33 -7.39 -8.31
N ALA A 48 -11.32 -6.05 -8.37
CA ALA A 48 -10.07 -5.29 -8.36
C ALA A 48 -9.27 -5.53 -7.08
N MET A 49 -9.94 -5.50 -5.93
CA MET A 49 -9.32 -5.78 -4.62
C MET A 49 -8.79 -7.22 -4.53
N PHE A 50 -9.52 -8.19 -5.08
CA PHE A 50 -9.08 -9.58 -5.14
C PHE A 50 -7.83 -9.78 -5.99
N ILE A 51 -7.79 -9.16 -7.17
CA ILE A 51 -6.61 -9.22 -8.06
C ILE A 51 -5.42 -8.55 -7.37
N ALA A 52 -5.61 -7.36 -6.78
CA ALA A 52 -4.56 -6.66 -6.05
C ALA A 52 -4.05 -7.47 -4.85
N LEU A 53 -4.90 -8.24 -4.17
CA LEU A 53 -4.49 -9.11 -3.06
C LEU A 53 -3.73 -10.36 -3.56
N SER A 54 -4.17 -10.92 -4.68
CA SER A 54 -3.49 -12.05 -5.31
C SER A 54 -2.09 -11.67 -5.79
N TRP A 55 -1.93 -10.44 -6.28
CA TRP A 55 -0.64 -9.88 -6.66
C TRP A 55 0.30 -9.74 -5.45
N ASP A 56 -0.19 -9.15 -4.35
CA ASP A 56 0.52 -8.99 -3.08
C ASP A 56 1.13 -10.30 -2.58
N ALA A 57 0.34 -11.38 -2.63
CA ALA A 57 0.76 -12.71 -2.20
C ALA A 57 1.96 -13.25 -2.99
N VAL A 58 2.20 -12.75 -4.21
CA VAL A 58 3.34 -13.09 -5.04
C VAL A 58 4.50 -12.12 -4.83
N THR A 59 4.21 -10.82 -4.74
CA THR A 59 5.25 -9.78 -4.64
C THR A 59 5.91 -9.74 -3.28
N ASP A 60 5.18 -10.00 -2.19
CA ASP A 60 5.70 -10.02 -0.83
C ASP A 60 6.88 -11.00 -0.64
N PRO A 61 6.80 -12.29 -1.04
CA PRO A 61 7.94 -13.21 -0.97
C PRO A 61 9.13 -12.76 -1.82
N VAL A 62 8.87 -12.20 -3.00
CA VAL A 62 9.92 -11.74 -3.92
C VAL A 62 10.67 -10.57 -3.32
N VAL A 63 9.96 -9.54 -2.87
CA VAL A 63 10.54 -8.36 -2.22
C VAL A 63 11.25 -8.75 -0.93
N GLY A 64 10.68 -9.67 -0.14
CA GLY A 64 11.31 -10.21 1.06
C GLY A 64 12.67 -10.85 0.78
N SER A 65 12.74 -11.72 -0.23
CA SER A 65 14.00 -12.37 -0.63
C SER A 65 15.05 -11.39 -1.16
N TRP A 66 14.59 -10.35 -1.88
CA TRP A 66 15.47 -9.30 -2.39
C TRP A 66 16.04 -8.43 -1.27
N CYS A 67 15.20 -8.05 -0.31
CA CYS A 67 15.59 -7.25 0.86
C CYS A 67 16.70 -7.93 1.69
N ASP A 68 16.72 -9.27 1.75
CA ASP A 68 17.76 -10.00 2.48
C ASP A 68 19.16 -9.88 1.86
N THR A 69 19.23 -9.61 0.55
CA THR A 69 20.47 -9.49 -0.22
C THR A 69 21.05 -8.07 -0.16
N VAL A 70 20.24 -7.05 0.12
CA VAL A 70 20.69 -5.64 0.13
C VAL A 70 21.53 -5.34 1.38
N ARG A 71 22.83 -5.11 1.17
CA ARG A 71 23.76 -4.63 2.21
C ARG A 71 24.03 -3.13 1.99
N SER A 72 23.39 -2.26 2.77
CA SER A 72 23.61 -0.81 2.71
C SER A 72 24.45 -0.30 3.89
N ARG A 73 25.19 0.80 3.66
CA ARG A 73 26.02 1.50 4.66
C ARG A 73 25.22 2.21 5.75
N TRP A 74 23.92 2.45 5.54
CA TRP A 74 23.02 3.18 6.46
C TRP A 74 22.17 2.23 7.33
N GLY A 75 22.55 0.96 7.39
CA GLY A 75 21.75 -0.11 8.00
C GLY A 75 20.92 -0.85 6.96
N ARG A 76 20.50 -2.08 7.32
CA ARG A 76 19.97 -3.07 6.38
C ARG A 76 18.55 -2.77 5.85
N ARG A 77 17.78 -1.89 6.53
CA ARG A 77 16.35 -1.63 6.22
C ARG A 77 15.98 -0.15 6.00
N HIS A 78 16.76 0.80 6.51
CA HIS A 78 16.42 2.24 6.45
C HIS A 78 16.34 2.83 5.03
N PRO A 79 17.26 2.52 4.09
CA PRO A 79 17.17 3.05 2.73
C PRO A 79 15.95 2.51 1.97
N LEU A 80 15.62 1.24 2.17
CA LEU A 80 14.48 0.58 1.53
C LEU A 80 13.16 1.16 2.05
N LEU A 81 13.07 1.41 3.36
CA LEU A 81 11.90 2.06 3.97
C LEU A 81 11.65 3.47 3.43
N LEU A 82 12.71 4.28 3.25
CA LEU A 82 12.58 5.64 2.71
C LEU A 82 12.25 5.64 1.21
N LEU A 83 12.90 4.77 0.44
CA LEU A 83 12.64 4.63 -1.00
C LEU A 83 11.25 4.09 -1.30
N GLY A 84 10.69 3.23 -0.46
CA GLY A 84 9.30 2.75 -0.59
C GLY A 84 8.27 3.74 -0.06
N GLY A 85 8.54 4.42 1.05
CA GLY A 85 7.56 5.31 1.69
C GLY A 85 7.09 6.48 0.82
N ILE A 86 8.00 7.09 0.05
CA ILE A 86 7.68 8.21 -0.84
C ILE A 86 6.69 7.80 -1.96
N PRO A 87 6.98 6.77 -2.79
CA PRO A 87 6.04 6.32 -3.81
C PRO A 87 4.74 5.79 -3.20
N THR A 88 4.78 5.08 -2.06
CA THR A 88 3.55 4.63 -1.38
C THR A 88 2.66 5.82 -0.98
N ALA A 89 3.23 6.92 -0.47
CA ALA A 89 2.45 8.11 -0.14
C ALA A 89 1.80 8.75 -1.39
N GLY A 90 2.55 8.86 -2.48
CA GLY A 90 2.03 9.38 -3.76
C GLY A 90 0.93 8.50 -4.36
N LEU A 91 1.10 7.18 -4.31
CA LEU A 91 0.11 6.21 -4.80
C LEU A 91 -1.14 6.19 -3.92
N CYS A 92 -1.00 6.33 -2.60
CA CYS A 92 -2.13 6.43 -1.68
C CYS A 92 -2.96 7.68 -1.99
N PHE A 93 -2.31 8.81 -2.29
CA PHE A 93 -3.01 10.01 -2.76
C PHE A 93 -3.72 9.77 -4.11
N ALA A 94 -3.04 9.16 -5.09
CA ALA A 94 -3.59 8.86 -6.41
C ALA A 94 -4.80 7.90 -6.35
N LEU A 95 -4.80 6.95 -5.42
CA LEU A 95 -5.90 6.01 -5.19
C LEU A 95 -7.22 6.73 -4.85
N PHE A 96 -7.15 7.84 -4.12
CA PHE A 96 -8.32 8.65 -3.74
C PHE A 96 -8.54 9.88 -4.63
N ALA A 97 -7.73 10.07 -5.66
CA ALA A 97 -7.83 11.16 -6.63
C ALA A 97 -7.93 10.62 -8.07
N PRO A 98 -8.96 9.82 -8.40
CA PRO A 98 -9.18 9.39 -9.78
C PRO A 98 -9.45 10.60 -10.71
N PRO A 99 -8.96 10.57 -11.95
CA PRO A 99 -9.27 11.60 -12.95
C PRO A 99 -10.78 11.75 -13.17
N GLN A 100 -11.26 12.98 -13.26
CA GLN A 100 -12.67 13.26 -13.48
C GLN A 100 -13.08 12.93 -14.93
N GLY A 101 -14.29 12.39 -15.11
CA GLY A 101 -14.84 12.08 -16.44
C GLY A 101 -14.44 10.71 -17.00
N LEU A 102 -13.91 9.81 -16.16
CA LEU A 102 -13.71 8.41 -16.54
C LEU A 102 -15.03 7.65 -16.55
N ASP A 103 -15.18 6.77 -17.54
CA ASP A 103 -16.26 5.79 -17.59
C ASP A 103 -16.06 4.69 -16.54
N GLU A 104 -17.06 3.85 -16.29
CA GLU A 104 -17.02 2.80 -15.25
C GLU A 104 -15.77 1.90 -15.38
N THR A 105 -15.44 1.51 -16.61
CA THR A 105 -14.24 0.71 -16.89
C THR A 105 -12.94 1.49 -16.60
N GLY A 106 -12.93 2.80 -16.85
CA GLY A 106 -11.78 3.66 -16.57
C GLY A 106 -11.52 3.79 -15.07
N ILE A 107 -12.57 3.93 -14.27
CA ILE A 107 -12.51 3.96 -12.81
C ILE A 107 -12.01 2.61 -12.27
N PHE A 108 -12.50 1.50 -12.84
CA PHE A 108 -12.01 0.15 -12.49
C PHE A 108 -10.53 -0.04 -12.79
N LEU A 109 -10.07 0.35 -13.98
CA LEU A 109 -8.65 0.23 -14.36
C LEU A 109 -7.75 1.12 -13.51
N TRP A 110 -8.22 2.33 -13.15
CA TRP A 110 -7.51 3.22 -12.24
C TRP A 110 -7.37 2.59 -10.85
N LEU A 111 -8.49 2.09 -10.28
CA LEU A 111 -8.47 1.36 -9.01
C LEU A 111 -7.50 0.18 -9.07
N LEU A 112 -7.61 -0.67 -10.09
CA LEU A 112 -6.78 -1.86 -10.23
C LEU A 112 -5.29 -1.51 -10.32
N GLY A 113 -4.93 -0.54 -11.18
CA GLY A 113 -3.56 -0.12 -11.37
C GLY A 113 -2.95 0.50 -10.12
N THR A 114 -3.67 1.44 -9.48
CA THR A 114 -3.21 2.09 -8.25
C THR A 114 -3.16 1.11 -7.08
N ALA A 115 -4.10 0.17 -6.98
CA ALA A 115 -4.12 -0.88 -5.98
C ALA A 115 -2.92 -1.85 -6.11
N ILE A 116 -2.62 -2.30 -7.32
CA ILE A 116 -1.46 -3.17 -7.60
C ILE A 116 -0.16 -2.44 -7.26
N LEU A 117 -0.01 -1.20 -7.74
CA LEU A 117 1.21 -0.41 -7.49
C LEU A 117 1.41 -0.12 -6.00
N LEU A 118 0.34 0.14 -5.25
CA LEU A 118 0.43 0.38 -3.81
C LEU A 118 0.81 -0.88 -3.01
N ARG A 119 0.59 -2.06 -3.60
CA ARG A 119 0.88 -3.39 -3.03
C ARG A 119 2.23 -3.97 -3.50
N THR A 120 3.03 -3.20 -4.23
CA THR A 120 4.37 -3.62 -4.70
C THR A 120 5.47 -2.96 -3.88
#